data_AF-A0AB73TVI5-F1
#
_entry.id   AF-A0AB73TVI5-F1
#
_cell.length_a   1.000
_cell.length_b   1.000
_cell.length_c   1.000
_cell.angle_alpha   90.00
_cell.angle_beta   90.00
_cell.angle_gamma   90.00
#
_symmetry.space_group_name_H-M   'P 1'
#
loop_
_entity.id
_entity.type
_entity.pdbx_description
1 polymer ?
#
loop_
_entity_poly.entity_id
_entity_poly.type
_entity_poly.pdbx_seq_one_letter_code
_entity_poly.pdbx_strand_id
1 'polypeptide(L)'
;MIEQIDTHGLRELLRAPLGSGTHGDISTRFEALGVVEAETDGARTKAERVDVVLATLNDHDMVRVAQRLLSAHGMTPSLRNRIQDTLWAGQPPLVVERVRRELARELELGEAVVDTERFEALLDRWWVLGQPSLWEGLVPAPKTATRSPLDILFPPADQLRKEIHKHVLFNPDWDTTRLFEKLGAFTATDRRFVGFIEDLASHQVLVDEDRQRRIVEAINPILRQAGIELREVDTKGGYPVFSAVHTGKQAGQPKNLIFGSFGKPDLRLANSVDNEIEVVENGTEAMVFDEPISPATGLPWRSLQQWWSRLHPDQDELTAKRALYNRLRAAIPKNSPPQQLLFDLYHKIHGDRVPDLPALLPEVWLHWDHKTVAARGAQALLGQRMDFLMLGPGHARIVLEVDGVNHYANAAGRPSPAIYARQAQHDRQLRLRGYDVYRFGGAELIDPGKSLALLAEFFGALFERHSIGL
;
A
#
# COMPACT_ATOMS: atom_id res chain seq x y z
N MET A 1 -9.21 -9.41 -4.09
CA MET A 1 -9.35 -9.17 -5.52
C MET A 1 -8.00 -8.73 -5.98
N ILE A 2 -7.34 -9.62 -6.69
CA ILE A 2 -6.28 -9.28 -7.63
C ILE A 2 -6.89 -8.14 -8.47
N GLU A 3 -6.28 -6.94 -8.49
CA GLU A 3 -6.62 -5.97 -9.55
C GLU A 3 -6.67 -6.75 -10.85
N GLN A 4 -7.70 -6.55 -11.68
CA GLN A 4 -7.84 -7.31 -12.92
C GLN A 4 -6.56 -7.12 -13.73
N ILE A 5 -5.68 -8.12 -13.64
CA ILE A 5 -4.46 -8.22 -14.44
C ILE A 5 -4.95 -8.05 -15.87
N ASP A 6 -4.28 -7.21 -16.65
CA ASP A 6 -4.61 -7.01 -18.06
C ASP A 6 -4.37 -8.31 -18.82
N THR A 7 -5.36 -9.18 -18.76
CA THR A 7 -5.36 -10.52 -19.30
C THR A 7 -5.36 -10.46 -20.82
N HIS A 8 -5.90 -9.39 -21.40
CA HIS A 8 -5.82 -9.15 -22.84
C HIS A 8 -4.39 -8.81 -23.28
N GLY A 9 -3.75 -7.83 -22.64
CA GLY A 9 -2.34 -7.50 -22.89
C GLY A 9 -1.41 -8.68 -22.62
N LEU A 10 -1.69 -9.46 -21.57
CA LEU A 10 -0.92 -10.67 -21.26
C LEU A 10 -1.05 -11.74 -22.35
N ARG A 11 -2.23 -11.94 -22.96
CA ARG A 11 -2.40 -12.85 -24.12
C ARG A 11 -1.46 -12.47 -25.27
N GLU A 12 -1.44 -11.19 -25.63
CA GLU A 12 -0.59 -10.69 -26.72
C GLU A 12 0.91 -10.90 -26.43
N LEU A 13 1.33 -10.67 -25.18
CA LEU A 13 2.72 -10.89 -24.76
C LEU A 13 3.15 -12.36 -24.81
N LEU A 14 2.23 -13.29 -24.54
CA LEU A 14 2.51 -14.73 -24.51
C LEU A 14 2.49 -15.37 -25.90
N ARG A 15 1.85 -14.75 -26.90
CA ARG A 15 1.69 -15.31 -28.25
C ARG A 15 3.02 -15.64 -28.93
N ALA A 16 3.92 -14.67 -29.02
CA ALA A 16 5.22 -14.84 -29.65
C ALA A 16 6.12 -15.89 -28.94
N PRO A 17 6.30 -15.86 -27.61
CA PRO A 17 7.10 -16.88 -26.94
C PRO A 17 6.44 -18.25 -26.99
N LEU A 18 5.12 -18.41 -26.97
CA LEU A 18 4.51 -19.74 -27.07
C LEU A 18 4.66 -20.38 -28.46
N GLY A 19 4.76 -19.57 -29.51
CA GLY A 19 4.88 -20.03 -30.90
C GLY A 19 6.30 -20.15 -31.45
N SER A 20 7.34 -19.94 -30.62
CA SER A 20 8.73 -19.94 -31.11
C SER A 20 9.29 -21.36 -31.29
N GLY A 21 10.13 -21.54 -32.31
CA GLY A 21 10.74 -22.83 -32.64
C GLY A 21 9.93 -23.67 -33.63
N THR A 22 10.16 -24.98 -33.63
CA THR A 22 9.48 -25.98 -34.48
C THR A 22 8.14 -26.44 -33.87
N HIS A 23 7.33 -27.21 -34.62
CA HIS A 23 6.10 -27.79 -34.05
C HIS A 23 6.36 -28.74 -32.86
N GLY A 24 7.52 -29.41 -32.84
CA GLY A 24 7.96 -30.24 -31.71
C GLY A 24 8.32 -29.41 -30.47
N ASP A 25 9.03 -28.29 -30.67
CA ASP A 25 9.40 -27.37 -29.57
C ASP A 25 8.16 -26.77 -28.90
N ILE A 26 7.16 -26.41 -29.70
CA ILE A 26 5.87 -25.88 -29.21
C ILE A 26 5.16 -26.93 -28.35
N SER A 27 5.10 -28.19 -28.81
CA SER A 27 4.41 -29.28 -28.08
C SER A 27 5.12 -29.56 -26.75
N THR A 28 6.44 -29.65 -26.76
CA THR A 28 7.27 -29.82 -25.55
C THR A 28 7.05 -28.66 -24.56
N ARG A 29 6.92 -27.43 -25.08
CA ARG A 29 6.65 -26.24 -24.25
C ARG A 29 5.26 -26.25 -23.65
N PHE A 30 4.24 -26.65 -24.40
CA PHE A 30 2.88 -26.78 -23.87
C PHE A 30 2.83 -27.82 -22.75
N GLU A 31 3.48 -28.97 -22.92
CA GLU A 31 3.62 -29.98 -21.87
C GLU A 31 4.32 -29.42 -20.62
N ALA A 32 5.48 -28.77 -20.79
CA ALA A 32 6.22 -28.17 -19.67
C ALA A 32 5.42 -27.07 -18.94
N LEU A 33 4.59 -26.33 -19.66
CA LEU A 33 3.71 -25.29 -19.09
C LEU A 33 2.40 -25.88 -18.55
N GLY A 34 2.12 -27.16 -18.76
CA GLY A 34 0.90 -27.85 -18.34
C GLY A 34 -0.34 -27.34 -19.08
N VAL A 35 -0.21 -27.08 -20.37
CA VAL A 35 -1.25 -26.56 -21.25
C VAL A 35 -1.68 -27.66 -22.20
N VAL A 36 -2.99 -27.89 -22.31
CA VAL A 36 -3.57 -28.93 -23.16
C VAL A 36 -4.04 -28.30 -24.46
N GLU A 37 -3.54 -28.80 -25.58
CA GLU A 37 -4.02 -28.40 -26.91
C GLU A 37 -5.31 -29.17 -27.24
N ALA A 38 -6.34 -28.45 -27.72
CA ALA A 38 -7.58 -29.08 -28.14
C ALA A 38 -7.37 -29.94 -29.40
N GLU A 39 -7.83 -31.19 -29.36
CA GLU A 39 -7.77 -32.13 -30.48
C GLU A 39 -8.49 -31.58 -31.72
N THR A 40 -7.96 -31.93 -32.90
CA THR A 40 -8.48 -31.44 -34.19
C THR A 40 -8.16 -32.41 -35.31
N ASP A 41 -9.11 -32.56 -36.23
CA ASP A 41 -9.00 -33.41 -37.42
C ASP A 41 -8.20 -32.78 -38.59
N GLY A 42 -7.47 -31.67 -38.38
CA GLY A 42 -6.78 -30.95 -39.45
C GLY A 42 -5.41 -30.36 -39.05
N ALA A 43 -4.56 -30.10 -40.05
CA ALA A 43 -3.25 -29.49 -39.84
C ALA A 43 -3.39 -27.99 -39.49
N ARG A 44 -2.90 -27.58 -38.30
CA ARG A 44 -2.84 -26.19 -37.85
C ARG A 44 -1.45 -25.59 -38.07
N THR A 45 -1.39 -24.33 -38.47
CA THR A 45 -0.16 -23.52 -38.42
C THR A 45 0.26 -23.25 -36.97
N LYS A 46 1.54 -22.90 -36.74
CA LYS A 46 2.04 -22.59 -35.38
C LYS A 46 1.26 -21.48 -34.68
N ALA A 47 0.89 -20.44 -35.43
CA ALA A 47 0.10 -19.33 -34.89
C ALA A 47 -1.29 -19.79 -34.45
N GLU A 48 -1.98 -20.57 -35.29
CA GLU A 48 -3.31 -21.13 -34.96
C GLU A 48 -3.27 -22.04 -33.74
N ARG A 49 -2.21 -22.86 -33.58
CA ARG A 49 -2.03 -23.70 -32.38
C ARG A 49 -1.98 -22.86 -31.11
N VAL A 50 -1.19 -21.79 -31.12
CA VAL A 50 -1.04 -20.88 -29.98
C VAL A 50 -2.33 -20.11 -29.72
N ASP A 51 -3.00 -19.63 -30.77
CA ASP A 51 -4.24 -18.85 -30.63
C ASP A 51 -5.37 -19.69 -30.04
N VAL A 52 -5.51 -20.95 -30.48
CA VAL A 52 -6.47 -21.90 -29.89
C VAL A 52 -6.18 -22.11 -28.41
N VAL A 53 -4.91 -22.35 -28.07
CA VAL A 53 -4.49 -22.53 -26.67
C VAL A 53 -4.82 -21.27 -25.84
N LEU A 54 -4.39 -20.08 -26.28
CA LEU A 54 -4.63 -18.84 -25.55
C LEU A 54 -6.12 -18.49 -25.40
N ALA A 55 -6.95 -18.88 -26.39
CA ALA A 55 -8.39 -18.70 -26.33
C ALA A 55 -9.08 -19.63 -25.30
N THR A 56 -8.50 -20.80 -25.04
CA THR A 56 -9.04 -21.76 -24.05
C THR A 56 -8.64 -21.45 -22.61
N LEU A 57 -7.60 -20.63 -22.39
CA LEU A 57 -7.12 -20.29 -21.05
C LEU A 57 -8.03 -19.25 -20.39
N ASN A 58 -8.53 -19.58 -19.20
CA ASN A 58 -9.11 -18.61 -18.29
C ASN A 58 -8.02 -17.70 -17.67
N ASP A 59 -8.44 -16.63 -17.00
CA ASP A 59 -7.52 -15.62 -16.45
C ASP A 59 -6.51 -16.21 -15.44
N HIS A 60 -6.93 -17.16 -14.60
CA HIS A 60 -6.05 -17.79 -13.62
C HIS A 60 -5.00 -18.68 -14.27
N ASP A 61 -5.40 -19.50 -15.25
CA ASP A 61 -4.49 -20.38 -15.97
C ASP A 61 -3.49 -19.59 -16.80
N MET A 62 -3.90 -18.44 -17.33
CA MET A 62 -3.02 -17.54 -18.07
C MET A 62 -1.93 -16.92 -17.19
N VAL A 63 -2.28 -16.47 -15.98
CA VAL A 63 -1.29 -16.01 -15.00
C VAL A 63 -0.30 -17.13 -14.64
N ARG A 64 -0.80 -18.35 -14.42
CA ARG A 64 0.04 -19.52 -14.13
C ARG A 64 1.01 -19.83 -15.27
N VAL A 65 0.54 -19.79 -16.51
CA VAL A 65 1.37 -20.01 -17.71
C VAL A 65 2.45 -18.94 -17.82
N ALA A 66 2.10 -17.66 -17.62
CA ALA A 66 3.06 -16.56 -17.62
C ALA A 66 4.16 -16.73 -16.56
N GLN A 67 3.79 -17.11 -15.33
CA GLN A 67 4.73 -17.35 -14.23
C GLN A 67 5.67 -18.54 -14.51
N ARG A 68 5.15 -19.63 -15.07
CA ARG A 68 5.96 -20.79 -15.48
C ARG A 68 6.91 -20.42 -16.61
N LEU A 69 6.45 -19.62 -17.58
CA LEU A 69 7.29 -19.14 -18.66
C LEU A 69 8.44 -18.26 -18.14
N LEU A 70 8.14 -17.34 -17.19
CA LEU A 70 9.17 -16.53 -16.51
C LEU A 70 10.23 -17.38 -15.79
N SER A 71 9.84 -18.55 -15.29
CA SER A 71 10.74 -19.48 -14.61
C SER A 71 11.59 -20.33 -15.58
N ALA A 72 11.18 -20.46 -16.84
CA ALA A 72 11.77 -21.40 -17.80
C ALA A 72 13.10 -20.95 -18.43
N HIS A 73 13.62 -19.76 -18.09
CA HIS A 73 14.83 -19.14 -18.66
C HIS A 73 14.77 -18.96 -20.21
N GLY A 74 15.60 -18.06 -20.76
CA GLY A 74 15.72 -17.87 -22.23
C GLY A 74 14.80 -16.83 -22.88
N MET A 75 14.12 -15.96 -22.11
CA MET A 75 13.41 -14.80 -22.66
C MET A 75 14.31 -13.55 -22.74
N THR A 76 14.03 -12.67 -23.70
CA THR A 76 14.72 -11.37 -23.77
C THR A 76 14.34 -10.50 -22.56
N PRO A 77 15.27 -9.66 -22.05
CA PRO A 77 14.99 -8.79 -20.90
C PRO A 77 13.75 -7.90 -21.08
N SER A 78 13.53 -7.36 -22.28
CA SER A 78 12.35 -6.54 -22.58
C SER A 78 11.04 -7.33 -22.49
N LEU A 79 11.00 -8.57 -23.01
CA LEU A 79 9.79 -9.39 -22.92
C LEU A 79 9.53 -9.84 -21.48
N ARG A 80 10.58 -10.27 -20.78
CA ARG A 80 10.54 -10.60 -19.34
C ARG A 80 9.94 -9.44 -18.54
N ASN A 81 10.49 -8.24 -18.71
CA ASN A 81 10.05 -7.07 -17.95
C ASN A 81 8.59 -6.70 -18.27
N ARG A 82 8.17 -6.75 -19.54
CA ARG A 82 6.77 -6.51 -19.92
C ARG A 82 5.80 -7.50 -19.28
N ILE A 83 6.10 -8.80 -19.31
CA ILE A 83 5.25 -9.83 -18.67
C ILE A 83 5.19 -9.59 -17.16
N GLN A 84 6.34 -9.36 -16.53
CA GLN A 84 6.41 -9.04 -15.10
C GLN A 84 5.59 -7.79 -14.74
N ASP A 85 5.74 -6.71 -15.50
CA ASP A 85 5.04 -5.45 -15.23
C ASP A 85 3.52 -5.59 -15.43
N THR A 86 3.07 -6.36 -16.41
CA THR A 86 1.64 -6.71 -16.56
C THR A 86 1.13 -7.54 -15.40
N LEU A 87 1.93 -8.49 -14.89
CA LEU A 87 1.57 -9.31 -13.74
C LEU A 87 1.58 -8.53 -12.42
N TRP A 88 2.42 -7.49 -12.31
CA TRP A 88 2.64 -6.72 -11.08
C TRP A 88 1.88 -5.40 -11.03
N ALA A 89 1.21 -5.00 -12.11
CA ALA A 89 0.47 -3.75 -12.19
C ALA A 89 -0.47 -3.59 -10.98
N GLY A 90 -0.31 -2.44 -10.30
CA GLY A 90 -0.99 -2.03 -9.06
C GLY A 90 -1.02 -3.04 -7.90
N GLN A 91 -0.15 -4.04 -7.93
CA GLN A 91 0.09 -4.87 -6.77
C GLN A 91 0.87 -4.09 -5.69
N PRO A 92 0.49 -4.21 -4.40
CA PRO A 92 1.24 -3.61 -3.32
C PRO A 92 2.63 -4.25 -3.17
N PRO A 93 3.61 -3.52 -2.62
CA PRO A 93 3.43 -2.23 -1.98
C PRO A 93 3.59 -1.03 -2.94
N LEU A 94 2.67 -0.07 -2.88
CA LEU A 94 2.66 1.12 -3.76
C LEU A 94 3.64 2.19 -3.28
N VAL A 95 4.48 2.71 -4.17
CA VAL A 95 5.50 3.73 -3.86
C VAL A 95 5.39 4.88 -4.85
N VAL A 96 4.84 6.01 -4.39
CA VAL A 96 4.69 7.21 -5.22
C VAL A 96 6.05 7.75 -5.69
N GLU A 97 6.07 8.37 -6.87
CA GLU A 97 7.30 8.87 -7.51
C GLU A 97 8.15 9.76 -6.59
N ARG A 98 7.50 10.62 -5.79
CA ARG A 98 8.18 11.49 -4.82
C ARG A 98 9.07 10.69 -3.85
N VAL A 99 8.54 9.61 -3.28
CA VAL A 99 9.28 8.75 -2.33
C VAL A 99 10.45 8.07 -3.03
N ARG A 100 10.25 7.63 -4.29
CA ARG A 100 11.34 7.04 -5.09
C ARG A 100 12.48 8.02 -5.32
N ARG A 101 12.16 9.28 -5.65
CA ARG A 101 13.14 10.35 -5.88
C ARG A 101 13.86 10.78 -4.59
N GLU A 102 13.14 10.86 -3.48
CA GLU A 102 13.75 11.12 -2.18
C GLU A 102 14.69 9.98 -1.77
N LEU A 103 14.29 8.72 -1.99
CA LEU A 103 15.14 7.55 -1.73
C LEU A 103 16.42 7.60 -2.56
N ALA A 104 16.30 7.90 -3.86
CA ALA A 104 17.45 8.02 -4.75
C ALA A 104 18.38 9.19 -4.42
N ARG A 105 17.93 10.17 -3.62
CA ARG A 105 18.79 11.27 -3.16
C ARG A 105 19.60 10.86 -1.93
N GLU A 106 19.00 10.08 -1.05
CA GLU A 106 19.63 9.65 0.21
C GLU A 106 20.55 8.44 0.04
N LEU A 107 20.22 7.56 -0.90
CA LEU A 107 21.01 6.37 -1.17
C LEU A 107 22.34 6.75 -1.83
N GLU A 108 23.44 6.57 -1.12
CA GLU A 108 24.79 6.80 -1.64
C GLU A 108 25.21 5.67 -2.59
N LEU A 109 25.50 6.00 -3.84
CA LEU A 109 25.83 5.00 -4.87
C LEU A 109 27.10 4.23 -4.53
N GLY A 110 28.08 4.87 -3.89
CA GLY A 110 29.31 4.23 -3.43
C GLY A 110 29.10 3.20 -2.31
N GLU A 111 28.01 3.31 -1.54
CA GLU A 111 27.66 2.27 -0.57
C GLU A 111 27.07 1.04 -1.26
N ALA A 112 26.34 1.23 -2.35
CA ALA A 112 25.69 0.17 -3.11
C ALA A 112 26.60 -0.55 -4.13
N VAL A 113 27.54 0.16 -4.75
CA VAL A 113 28.42 -0.37 -5.81
C VAL A 113 29.76 -0.81 -5.21
N VAL A 114 29.77 -1.96 -4.54
CA VAL A 114 30.98 -2.54 -3.95
C VAL A 114 31.72 -3.45 -4.93
N ASP A 115 30.95 -4.36 -5.54
CA ASP A 115 31.44 -5.36 -6.48
C ASP A 115 30.74 -5.13 -7.80
N THR A 116 31.54 -4.83 -8.83
CA THR A 116 31.06 -4.49 -10.17
C THR A 116 30.23 -5.60 -10.79
N GLU A 117 30.68 -6.85 -10.71
CA GLU A 117 29.99 -7.99 -11.34
C GLU A 117 28.64 -8.25 -10.67
N ARG A 118 28.61 -8.17 -9.34
CA ARG A 118 27.38 -8.35 -8.56
C ARG A 118 26.37 -7.23 -8.80
N PHE A 119 26.86 -5.99 -8.88
CA PHE A 119 26.02 -4.84 -9.18
C PHE A 119 25.46 -4.88 -10.60
N GLU A 120 26.27 -5.27 -11.60
CA GLU A 120 25.78 -5.50 -12.96
C GLU A 120 24.72 -6.63 -13.01
N ALA A 121 24.95 -7.73 -12.30
CA ALA A 121 23.99 -8.83 -12.21
C ALA A 121 22.65 -8.40 -11.55
N LEU A 122 22.69 -7.50 -10.57
CA LEU A 122 21.49 -6.86 -10.02
C LEU A 122 20.76 -6.07 -11.11
N LEU A 123 21.49 -5.21 -11.84
CA LEU A 123 20.89 -4.36 -12.86
C LEU A 123 20.26 -5.19 -13.99
N ASP A 124 20.89 -6.28 -14.43
CA ASP A 124 20.37 -7.17 -15.48
C ASP A 124 19.11 -7.94 -15.09
N ARG A 125 18.95 -8.20 -13.79
CA ARG A 125 17.77 -8.86 -13.23
C ARG A 125 16.53 -7.97 -13.32
N TRP A 126 16.70 -6.68 -13.03
CA TRP A 126 15.58 -5.75 -12.87
C TRP A 126 15.34 -4.86 -14.09
N TRP A 127 16.38 -4.57 -14.87
CA TRP A 127 16.35 -3.55 -15.93
C TRP A 127 16.74 -4.11 -17.29
N VAL A 128 16.44 -3.33 -18.34
CA VAL A 128 16.91 -3.61 -19.70
C VAL A 128 18.05 -2.64 -19.97
N LEU A 129 19.29 -3.10 -19.79
CA LEU A 129 20.51 -2.30 -20.00
C LEU A 129 20.96 -2.31 -21.47
N GLY A 130 20.48 -3.30 -22.21
CA GLY A 130 20.64 -3.45 -23.63
C GLY A 130 20.01 -4.74 -24.17
N GLN A 131 19.88 -4.82 -25.48
CA GLN A 131 19.47 -6.03 -26.22
C GLN A 131 20.65 -6.48 -27.09
N PRO A 132 20.82 -7.77 -27.40
CA PRO A 132 21.71 -8.16 -28.49
C PRO A 132 21.17 -7.54 -29.78
N SER A 133 21.97 -6.72 -30.46
CA SER A 133 21.58 -6.28 -31.79
C SER A 133 21.64 -7.48 -32.73
N LEU A 134 20.63 -7.69 -33.59
CA LEU A 134 20.65 -8.72 -34.64
C LEU A 134 21.84 -8.57 -35.63
N TRP A 135 22.63 -7.51 -35.48
CA TRP A 135 23.72 -7.09 -36.36
C TRP A 135 25.08 -7.12 -35.64
N GLU A 136 25.13 -7.62 -34.40
CA GLU A 136 26.36 -7.69 -33.62
C GLU A 136 27.34 -8.67 -34.29
N GLY A 137 28.40 -8.13 -34.92
CA GLY A 137 29.35 -8.86 -35.76
C GLY A 137 29.21 -8.65 -37.28
N LEU A 138 28.14 -8.01 -37.77
CA LEU A 138 27.94 -7.68 -39.19
C LEU A 138 28.45 -6.27 -39.54
N VAL A 139 28.51 -5.36 -38.56
CA VAL A 139 29.08 -4.01 -38.73
C VAL A 139 30.29 -3.89 -37.79
N PRO A 140 31.50 -3.57 -38.29
CA PRO A 140 32.66 -3.40 -37.43
C PRO A 140 32.43 -2.24 -36.46
N ALA A 141 32.73 -2.44 -35.16
CA ALA A 141 32.73 -1.35 -34.20
C ALA A 141 33.71 -0.25 -34.67
N PRO A 142 33.31 1.04 -34.68
CA PRO A 142 34.19 2.11 -35.12
C PRO A 142 35.38 2.24 -34.16
N LYS A 143 36.59 2.23 -34.71
CA LYS A 143 37.85 2.37 -33.95
C LYS A 143 38.13 3.81 -33.49
N THR A 144 37.25 4.77 -33.77
CA THR A 144 37.41 6.19 -33.43
C THR A 144 36.09 6.80 -32.95
N ALA A 145 36.18 7.78 -32.04
CA ALA A 145 35.06 8.46 -31.38
C ALA A 145 34.23 9.41 -32.28
N THR A 146 34.15 9.13 -33.58
CA THR A 146 33.34 9.87 -34.54
C THR A 146 32.04 9.12 -34.78
N ARG A 147 30.93 9.67 -34.29
CA ARG A 147 29.56 9.16 -34.52
C ARG A 147 29.34 8.94 -36.02
N SER A 148 29.01 7.71 -36.39
CA SER A 148 28.65 7.36 -37.77
C SER A 148 27.22 7.85 -38.03
N PRO A 149 26.88 8.30 -39.25
CA PRO A 149 25.48 8.56 -39.64
C PRO A 149 24.58 7.33 -39.44
N LEU A 150 25.15 6.12 -39.41
CA LEU A 150 24.43 4.88 -39.14
C LEU A 150 24.09 4.68 -37.65
N ASP A 151 24.79 5.32 -36.71
CA ASP A 151 24.44 5.29 -35.27
C ASP A 151 23.12 6.02 -34.97
N ILE A 152 22.71 6.92 -35.88
CA ILE A 152 21.42 7.63 -35.81
C ILE A 152 20.28 6.71 -36.27
N LEU A 153 20.54 5.84 -37.24
CA LEU A 153 19.56 4.87 -37.74
C LEU A 153 19.50 3.59 -36.89
N PHE A 154 20.59 3.20 -36.24
CA PHE A 154 20.71 2.00 -35.43
C PHE A 154 21.46 2.30 -34.12
N PRO A 155 20.76 2.76 -33.08
CA PRO A 155 21.36 2.99 -31.77
C PRO A 155 22.04 1.70 -31.28
N PRO A 156 23.26 1.74 -30.73
CA PRO A 156 23.92 0.55 -30.21
C PRO A 156 23.05 -0.07 -29.13
N ALA A 157 22.77 -1.35 -29.26
CA ALA A 157 21.77 -2.00 -28.45
C ALA A 157 22.15 -2.12 -26.95
N ASP A 158 23.40 -1.81 -26.58
CA ASP A 158 23.94 -1.73 -25.20
C ASP A 158 24.30 -0.30 -24.75
N GLN A 159 23.68 0.74 -25.32
CA GLN A 159 24.07 2.12 -24.98
C GLN A 159 23.95 2.45 -23.48
N LEU A 160 22.89 2.00 -22.81
CA LEU A 160 22.71 2.26 -21.38
C LEU A 160 23.74 1.51 -20.54
N ARG A 161 24.02 0.24 -20.85
CA ARG A 161 25.11 -0.52 -20.19
C ARG A 161 26.45 0.22 -20.30
N LYS A 162 26.80 0.69 -21.51
CA LYS A 162 28.04 1.45 -21.74
C LYS A 162 28.07 2.77 -20.96
N GLU A 163 26.95 3.47 -20.89
CA GLU A 163 26.85 4.69 -20.08
C GLU A 163 27.05 4.39 -18.59
N ILE A 164 26.44 3.34 -18.04
CA ILE A 164 26.61 2.92 -16.64
C ILE A 164 28.07 2.54 -16.36
N HIS A 165 28.70 1.75 -17.23
CA HIS A 165 30.11 1.37 -17.04
C HIS A 165 31.00 2.61 -16.99
N LYS A 166 30.79 3.55 -17.91
CA LYS A 166 31.58 4.77 -17.96
C LYS A 166 31.35 5.68 -16.74
N HIS A 167 30.09 5.91 -16.38
CA HIS A 167 29.69 7.00 -15.50
C HIS A 167 29.40 6.59 -14.04
N VAL A 168 29.33 5.27 -13.78
CA VAL A 168 29.12 4.71 -12.44
C VAL A 168 30.34 3.91 -12.00
N LEU A 169 30.90 3.07 -12.88
CA LEU A 169 31.95 2.12 -12.51
C LEU A 169 33.37 2.69 -12.69
N PHE A 170 33.66 3.27 -13.86
CA PHE A 170 35.02 3.75 -14.19
C PHE A 170 35.26 5.22 -13.85
N ASN A 171 34.24 6.06 -13.95
CA ASN A 171 34.29 7.46 -13.58
C ASN A 171 32.97 7.82 -12.88
N PRO A 172 32.88 7.73 -11.54
CA PRO A 172 31.63 7.88 -10.79
C PRO A 172 31.17 9.35 -10.74
N ASP A 173 30.71 9.87 -11.89
CA ASP A 173 30.15 11.21 -12.05
C ASP A 173 28.62 11.22 -12.05
N TRP A 174 27.99 10.05 -12.00
CA TRP A 174 26.56 9.91 -11.75
C TRP A 174 26.27 9.71 -10.27
N ASP A 175 25.30 10.48 -9.77
CA ASP A 175 24.63 10.17 -8.51
C ASP A 175 23.54 9.11 -8.71
N THR A 176 23.02 8.60 -7.59
CA THR A 176 21.95 7.58 -7.60
C THR A 176 20.68 8.09 -8.28
N THR A 177 20.39 9.39 -8.18
CA THR A 177 19.21 9.99 -8.83
C THR A 177 19.31 9.90 -10.36
N ARG A 178 20.46 10.25 -10.92
CA ARG A 178 20.72 10.17 -12.36
C ARG A 178 20.74 8.74 -12.86
N LEU A 179 21.31 7.82 -12.08
CA LEU A 179 21.24 6.39 -12.41
C LEU A 179 19.78 5.91 -12.45
N PHE A 180 18.98 6.22 -11.44
CA PHE A 180 17.57 5.80 -11.35
C PHE A 180 16.73 6.40 -12.48
N GLU A 181 17.00 7.64 -12.87
CA GLU A 181 16.36 8.27 -14.03
C GLU A 181 16.68 7.50 -15.31
N LYS A 182 17.96 7.16 -15.53
CA LYS A 182 18.42 6.43 -16.72
C LYS A 182 17.89 4.99 -16.80
N LEU A 183 17.68 4.35 -15.65
CA LEU A 183 17.05 3.03 -15.54
C LEU A 183 15.52 3.08 -15.73
N GLY A 184 14.90 4.25 -15.64
CA GLY A 184 13.44 4.38 -15.60
C GLY A 184 12.81 3.96 -14.26
N ALA A 185 13.60 3.94 -13.18
CA ALA A 185 13.15 3.45 -11.88
C ALA A 185 12.01 4.29 -11.27
N PHE A 186 11.95 5.60 -11.61
CA PHE A 186 10.90 6.50 -11.13
C PHE A 186 9.52 6.25 -11.77
N THR A 187 9.49 5.67 -12.98
CA THR A 187 8.26 5.37 -13.72
C THR A 187 7.95 3.87 -13.80
N ALA A 188 8.83 3.03 -13.25
CA ALA A 188 8.66 1.58 -13.19
C ALA A 188 7.41 1.16 -12.40
N THR A 189 6.95 -0.07 -12.58
CA THR A 189 5.93 -0.67 -11.69
C THR A 189 6.43 -0.69 -10.25
N ASP A 190 5.53 -0.51 -9.28
CA ASP A 190 5.90 -0.42 -7.87
C ASP A 190 6.65 -1.67 -7.39
N ARG A 191 6.17 -2.87 -7.78
CA ARG A 191 6.84 -4.12 -7.42
C ARG A 191 8.26 -4.23 -7.99
N ARG A 192 8.50 -3.72 -9.21
CA ARG A 192 9.83 -3.70 -9.83
C ARG A 192 10.77 -2.78 -9.06
N PHE A 193 10.31 -1.58 -8.73
CA PHE A 193 11.10 -0.64 -7.94
C PHE A 193 11.43 -1.23 -6.56
N VAL A 194 10.43 -1.72 -5.85
CA VAL A 194 10.59 -2.28 -4.50
C VAL A 194 11.49 -3.51 -4.52
N GLY A 195 11.29 -4.43 -5.47
CA GLY A 195 12.12 -5.63 -5.59
C GLY A 195 13.58 -5.30 -5.93
N PHE A 196 13.80 -4.28 -6.76
CA PHE A 196 15.14 -3.77 -7.02
C PHE A 196 15.81 -3.25 -5.73
N ILE A 197 15.07 -2.51 -4.89
CA ILE A 197 15.58 -2.02 -3.60
C ILE A 197 15.82 -3.16 -2.59
N GLU A 198 14.96 -4.19 -2.55
CA GLU A 198 15.16 -5.40 -1.73
C GLU A 198 16.46 -6.12 -2.12
N ASP A 199 16.66 -6.35 -3.42
CA ASP A 199 17.85 -7.06 -3.92
C ASP A 199 19.12 -6.20 -3.81
N LEU A 200 19.01 -4.88 -3.87
CA LEU A 200 20.14 -3.97 -3.66
C LEU A 200 20.75 -4.16 -2.26
N ALA A 201 19.91 -4.39 -1.24
CA ALA A 201 20.33 -4.64 0.14
C ALA A 201 20.67 -6.12 0.42
N SER A 202 20.64 -6.99 -0.59
CA SER A 202 20.85 -8.44 -0.43
C SER A 202 22.33 -8.81 -0.45
N HIS A 203 22.69 -9.91 0.24
CA HIS A 203 24.04 -10.50 0.20
C HIS A 203 24.53 -10.91 -1.19
N GLN A 204 23.62 -11.03 -2.16
CA GLN A 204 24.02 -11.27 -3.55
C GLN A 204 24.77 -10.07 -4.14
N VAL A 205 24.47 -8.87 -3.66
CA VAL A 205 25.08 -7.60 -4.06
C VAL A 205 26.10 -7.15 -3.02
N LEU A 206 25.72 -7.17 -1.74
CA LEU A 206 26.50 -6.64 -0.63
C LEU A 206 26.93 -7.77 0.31
N VAL A 207 28.13 -8.31 0.15
CA VAL A 207 28.60 -9.44 0.96
C VAL A 207 28.91 -9.05 2.42
N ASP A 208 28.95 -7.76 2.74
CA ASP A 208 29.15 -7.23 4.09
C ASP A 208 27.80 -6.96 4.78
N GLU A 209 27.55 -7.63 5.91
CA GLU A 209 26.33 -7.45 6.71
C GLU A 209 26.17 -6.01 7.20
N ASP A 210 27.25 -5.38 7.69
CA ASP A 210 27.18 -4.02 8.23
C ASP A 210 26.75 -3.04 7.14
N ARG A 211 27.18 -3.29 5.90
CA ARG A 211 26.79 -2.49 4.73
C ARG A 211 25.34 -2.72 4.34
N GLN A 212 24.85 -3.97 4.39
CA GLN A 212 23.42 -4.24 4.17
C GLN A 212 22.56 -3.46 5.18
N ARG A 213 22.94 -3.51 6.47
CA ARG A 213 22.22 -2.80 7.53
C ARG A 213 22.27 -1.28 7.36
N ARG A 214 23.43 -0.71 7.01
CA ARG A 214 23.57 0.74 6.74
C ARG A 214 22.66 1.19 5.59
N ILE A 215 22.61 0.46 4.48
CA ILE A 215 21.72 0.82 3.37
C ILE A 215 20.26 0.77 3.82
N VAL A 216 19.86 -0.30 4.53
CA VAL A 216 18.50 -0.45 5.05
C VAL A 216 18.15 0.70 6.02
N GLU A 217 19.07 1.07 6.91
CA GLU A 217 18.92 2.19 7.85
C GLU A 217 18.78 3.54 7.14
N ALA A 218 19.50 3.77 6.05
CA ALA A 218 19.43 4.99 5.25
C ALA A 218 18.09 5.11 4.49
N ILE A 219 17.59 4.02 3.90
CA ILE A 219 16.38 4.06 3.06
C ILE A 219 15.07 3.91 3.85
N ASN A 220 15.07 3.22 4.99
CA ASN A 220 13.86 2.95 5.76
C ASN A 220 13.11 4.21 6.23
N PRO A 221 13.76 5.29 6.70
CA PRO A 221 13.08 6.54 7.02
C PRO A 221 12.22 7.08 5.86
N ILE A 222 12.69 6.92 4.63
CA ILE A 222 12.00 7.39 3.42
C ILE A 222 10.90 6.41 3.02
N LEU A 223 11.18 5.10 3.01
CA LEU A 223 10.17 4.07 2.73
C LEU A 223 8.98 4.12 3.69
N ARG A 224 9.23 4.47 4.96
CA ARG A 224 8.17 4.62 5.98
C ARG A 224 7.17 5.70 5.62
N GLN A 225 7.56 6.73 4.86
CA GLN A 225 6.62 7.73 4.34
C GLN A 225 5.61 7.14 3.35
N ALA A 226 5.97 6.05 2.66
CA ALA A 226 5.08 5.25 1.82
C ALA A 226 4.37 4.11 2.57
N GLY A 227 4.52 4.01 3.90
CA GLY A 227 3.90 2.94 4.70
C GLY A 227 4.54 1.57 4.50
N ILE A 228 5.83 1.55 4.17
CA ILE A 228 6.62 0.35 3.90
C ILE A 228 7.94 0.47 4.67
N GLU A 229 8.52 -0.64 5.09
CA GLU A 229 9.91 -0.66 5.49
C GLU A 229 10.52 -2.01 5.11
N LEU A 230 11.83 -2.02 4.84
CA LEU A 230 12.59 -3.25 4.75
C LEU A 230 12.82 -3.79 6.17
N ARG A 231 12.29 -4.98 6.44
CA ARG A 231 12.60 -5.73 7.66
C ARG A 231 13.40 -6.97 7.32
N GLU A 232 14.29 -7.34 8.22
CA GLU A 232 14.90 -8.66 8.22
C GLU A 232 13.80 -9.69 8.45
N VAL A 233 13.55 -10.54 7.45
CA VAL A 233 12.50 -11.57 7.48
C VAL A 233 13.05 -12.98 7.62
N ASP A 234 14.32 -13.17 7.28
CA ASP A 234 15.00 -14.46 7.29
C ASP A 234 16.53 -14.25 7.32
N THR A 235 17.27 -15.35 7.46
CA THR A 235 18.73 -15.38 7.35
C THR A 235 19.13 -16.47 6.35
N LYS A 236 19.89 -16.11 5.31
CA LYS A 236 20.37 -17.04 4.29
C LYS A 236 21.89 -17.10 4.27
N GLY A 237 22.44 -18.26 4.59
CA GLY A 237 23.90 -18.45 4.62
C GLY A 237 24.61 -17.58 5.67
N GLY A 238 23.90 -17.18 6.73
CA GLY A 238 24.39 -16.26 7.76
C GLY A 238 24.14 -14.78 7.48
N TYR A 239 23.65 -14.42 6.28
CA TYR A 239 23.35 -13.04 5.93
C TYR A 239 21.88 -12.70 6.13
N PRO A 240 21.54 -11.48 6.58
CA PRO A 240 20.15 -11.07 6.71
C PRO A 240 19.48 -10.98 5.33
N VAL A 241 18.23 -11.41 5.28
CA VAL A 241 17.36 -11.27 4.11
C VAL A 241 16.32 -10.23 4.45
N PHE A 242 16.39 -9.09 3.75
CA PHE A 242 15.44 -8.01 3.91
C PHE A 242 14.28 -8.15 2.92
N SER A 243 13.06 -7.94 3.38
CA SER A 243 11.89 -7.81 2.51
C SER A 243 11.05 -6.61 2.91
N ALA A 244 10.47 -5.98 1.91
CA ALA A 244 9.54 -4.88 2.05
C ALA A 244 8.25 -5.36 2.69
N VAL A 245 8.08 -5.01 3.96
CA VAL A 245 6.84 -5.25 4.68
C VAL A 245 6.07 -3.95 4.81
N HIS A 246 4.75 -4.08 4.88
CA HIS A 246 3.95 -2.95 5.31
C HIS A 246 4.23 -2.69 6.78
N THR A 247 4.73 -1.50 7.06
CA THR A 247 4.45 -0.92 8.37
C THR A 247 2.92 -0.76 8.38
N GLY A 248 2.22 -1.11 9.46
CA GLY A 248 0.74 -1.04 9.51
C GLY A 248 0.14 0.37 9.26
N LYS A 249 0.96 1.31 8.81
CA LYS A 249 0.75 2.71 8.48
C LYS A 249 0.74 2.90 6.96
N GLN A 250 -0.06 2.14 6.21
CA GLN A 250 -0.30 2.52 4.81
C GLN A 250 -1.18 3.78 4.77
N ALA A 251 -0.59 4.84 4.21
CA ALA A 251 -1.21 6.07 3.75
C ALA A 251 -2.15 5.81 2.54
N GLY A 252 -3.16 4.95 2.71
CA GLY A 252 -4.33 5.02 1.84
C GLY A 252 -5.06 6.30 2.21
N GLN A 253 -5.11 7.29 1.30
CA GLN A 253 -5.90 8.51 1.48
C GLN A 253 -7.32 8.09 1.88
N PRO A 254 -7.80 8.45 3.09
CA PRO A 254 -9.13 8.05 3.54
C PRO A 254 -10.16 8.77 2.67
N LYS A 255 -10.91 8.01 1.87
CA LYS A 255 -11.81 8.58 0.87
C LYS A 255 -13.22 8.90 1.38
N ASN A 256 -13.52 8.80 2.69
CA ASN A 256 -14.66 9.41 3.39
C ASN A 256 -14.69 8.91 4.84
N LEU A 257 -14.71 9.81 5.81
CA LEU A 257 -14.92 9.49 7.23
C LEU A 257 -16.38 9.80 7.59
N ILE A 258 -17.12 8.78 8.02
CA ILE A 258 -18.55 8.91 8.35
C ILE A 258 -18.74 8.78 9.86
N PHE A 259 -19.20 9.85 10.50
CA PHE A 259 -19.24 9.97 11.96
C PHE A 259 -20.40 10.85 12.43
N GLY A 260 -20.61 10.89 13.74
CA GLY A 260 -21.61 11.76 14.36
C GLY A 260 -23.06 11.46 13.94
N SER A 261 -23.36 10.23 13.54
CA SER A 261 -24.72 9.83 13.15
C SER A 261 -25.63 9.63 14.37
N PHE A 262 -26.93 9.91 14.26
CA PHE A 262 -27.92 9.61 15.32
C PHE A 262 -28.43 8.16 15.29
N GLY A 263 -28.03 7.38 14.30
CA GLY A 263 -28.44 5.99 14.08
C GLY A 263 -27.66 5.39 12.92
N LYS A 264 -27.93 4.13 12.57
CA LYS A 264 -27.24 3.46 11.45
C LYS A 264 -27.56 4.17 10.12
N PRO A 265 -26.58 4.83 9.46
CA PRO A 265 -26.81 5.42 8.15
C PRO A 265 -27.01 4.32 7.10
N ASP A 266 -27.84 4.58 6.09
CA ASP A 266 -27.91 3.75 4.88
C ASP A 266 -26.79 4.18 3.94
N LEU A 267 -25.80 3.31 3.78
CA LEU A 267 -24.59 3.56 3.02
C LEU A 267 -24.64 2.73 1.74
N ARG A 268 -24.63 3.41 0.59
CA ARG A 268 -24.56 2.76 -0.73
C ARG A 268 -23.23 3.07 -1.40
N LEU A 269 -22.69 2.08 -2.09
CA LEU A 269 -21.52 2.26 -2.93
C LEU A 269 -22.01 2.80 -4.28
N ALA A 270 -21.71 4.06 -4.59
CA ALA A 270 -22.08 4.68 -5.86
C ALA A 270 -21.13 4.25 -6.98
N ASN A 271 -19.83 4.15 -6.68
CA ASN A 271 -18.80 3.73 -7.64
C ASN A 271 -17.74 2.84 -6.95
N SER A 272 -17.56 1.62 -7.47
CA SER A 272 -16.62 0.63 -6.94
C SER A 272 -15.17 0.84 -7.36
N VAL A 273 -14.92 1.63 -8.40
CA VAL A 273 -13.58 1.95 -8.91
C VAL A 273 -13.02 3.15 -8.16
N ASP A 274 -13.85 4.17 -7.92
CA ASP A 274 -13.43 5.39 -7.23
C ASP A 274 -13.68 5.37 -5.71
N ASN A 275 -14.39 4.34 -5.22
CA ASN A 275 -14.84 4.17 -3.84
C ASN A 275 -15.70 5.33 -3.34
N GLU A 276 -16.59 5.80 -4.21
CA GLU A 276 -17.57 6.83 -3.87
C GLU A 276 -18.71 6.20 -3.06
N ILE A 277 -18.87 6.64 -1.82
CA ILE A 277 -19.92 6.18 -0.90
C ILE A 277 -20.96 7.28 -0.83
N GLU A 278 -22.17 6.98 -1.30
CA GLU A 278 -23.33 7.83 -1.10
C GLU A 278 -23.99 7.47 0.23
N VAL A 279 -24.13 8.47 1.11
CA VAL A 279 -25.05 8.39 2.24
C VAL A 279 -26.44 8.64 1.67
N VAL A 280 -27.27 7.61 1.60
CA VAL A 280 -28.67 7.80 1.22
C VAL A 280 -29.34 8.53 2.37
N GLU A 281 -29.89 9.72 2.11
CA GLU A 281 -30.59 10.52 3.11
C GLU A 281 -31.74 9.73 3.75
N ASN A 282 -31.45 9.09 4.89
CA ASN A 282 -32.40 8.33 5.69
C ASN A 282 -32.66 9.00 7.04
N GLY A 283 -32.50 10.33 7.14
CA GLY A 283 -32.82 11.10 8.35
C GLY A 283 -31.88 10.86 9.54
N THR A 284 -30.73 10.20 9.35
CA THR A 284 -29.72 9.96 10.40
C THR A 284 -28.66 11.06 10.53
N GLU A 285 -28.73 12.09 9.66
CA GLU A 285 -27.87 13.29 9.59
C GLU A 285 -26.36 13.02 9.75
N ALA A 286 -25.83 11.90 9.25
CA ALA A 286 -24.41 11.57 9.44
C ALA A 286 -23.49 12.60 8.79
N MET A 287 -22.37 12.92 9.45
CA MET A 287 -21.35 13.82 8.91
C MET A 287 -20.37 13.02 8.04
N VAL A 288 -20.04 13.56 6.87
CA VAL A 288 -19.08 12.98 5.93
C VAL A 288 -17.91 13.95 5.78
N PHE A 289 -16.75 13.56 6.31
CA PHE A 289 -15.51 14.30 6.13
C PHE A 289 -14.71 13.68 4.99
N ASP A 290 -14.47 14.47 3.96
CA ASP A 290 -13.95 14.08 2.65
C ASP A 290 -12.55 14.66 2.37
N GLU A 291 -11.93 15.31 3.36
CA GLU A 291 -10.66 15.98 3.18
C GLU A 291 -9.43 15.11 3.46
N PRO A 292 -8.28 15.43 2.85
CA PRO A 292 -7.03 14.73 3.12
C PRO A 292 -6.63 14.80 4.59
N ILE A 293 -6.30 13.66 5.17
CA ILE A 293 -5.79 13.55 6.53
C ILE A 293 -4.26 13.58 6.51
N SER A 294 -3.68 14.51 7.27
CA SER A 294 -2.24 14.73 7.31
C SER A 294 -1.50 13.52 7.89
N PRO A 295 -0.50 12.95 7.20
CA PRO A 295 0.35 11.91 7.79
C PRO A 295 1.12 12.40 9.03
N ALA A 296 1.46 13.69 9.08
CA ALA A 296 2.27 14.26 10.16
C ALA A 296 1.45 14.49 11.45
N THR A 297 0.20 14.92 11.32
CA THR A 297 -0.62 15.36 12.46
C THR A 297 -1.91 14.56 12.65
N GLY A 298 -2.27 13.69 11.70
CA GLY A 298 -3.56 13.04 11.67
C GLY A 298 -4.70 14.02 11.36
N LEU A 299 -5.81 13.90 12.08
CA LEU A 299 -6.95 14.81 12.02
C LEU A 299 -7.05 15.60 13.33
N PRO A 300 -6.40 16.76 13.46
CA PRO A 300 -6.50 17.58 14.64
C PRO A 300 -7.87 18.27 14.71
N TRP A 301 -8.30 18.62 15.93
CA TRP A 301 -9.57 19.30 16.16
C TRP A 301 -9.69 20.62 15.38
N ARG A 302 -8.61 21.39 15.26
CA ARG A 302 -8.56 22.63 14.48
C ARG A 302 -8.90 22.41 13.01
N SER A 303 -8.39 21.34 12.39
CA SER A 303 -8.72 21.01 11.00
C SER A 303 -10.20 20.67 10.84
N LEU A 304 -10.76 19.92 11.79
CA LEU A 304 -12.20 19.61 11.80
C LEU A 304 -13.05 20.88 11.98
N GLN A 305 -12.64 21.81 12.83
CA GLN A 305 -13.29 23.11 12.99
C GLN A 305 -13.24 23.95 11.71
N GLN A 306 -12.08 24.00 11.03
CA GLN A 306 -11.94 24.73 9.76
C GLN A 306 -12.82 24.15 8.66
N TRP A 307 -12.92 22.82 8.58
CA TRP A 307 -13.84 22.13 7.68
C TRP A 307 -15.30 22.49 8.00
N TRP A 308 -15.71 22.40 9.26
CA TRP A 308 -17.08 22.74 9.67
C TRP A 308 -17.45 24.21 9.37
N SER A 309 -16.55 25.15 9.64
CA SER A 309 -16.77 26.57 9.34
C SER A 309 -16.95 26.84 7.86
N ARG A 310 -16.25 26.11 6.97
CA ARG A 310 -16.45 26.26 5.52
C ARG A 310 -17.81 25.74 5.04
N LEU A 311 -18.36 24.73 5.70
CA LEU A 311 -19.72 24.25 5.43
C LEU A 311 -20.80 25.20 5.97
N HIS A 312 -20.46 26.10 6.89
CA HIS A 312 -21.38 27.04 7.53
C HIS A 312 -20.83 28.48 7.46
N PRO A 313 -20.64 29.04 6.26
CA PRO A 313 -20.00 30.35 6.07
C PRO A 313 -20.77 31.51 6.72
N ASP A 314 -22.06 31.31 7.03
CA ASP A 314 -22.93 32.29 7.67
C ASP A 314 -22.73 32.40 9.19
N GLN A 315 -21.93 31.51 9.79
CA GLN A 315 -21.62 31.51 11.21
C GLN A 315 -20.24 32.13 11.47
N ASP A 316 -20.12 32.97 12.50
CA ASP A 316 -18.80 33.40 12.98
C ASP A 316 -18.03 32.21 13.56
N GLU A 317 -16.70 32.34 13.61
CA GLU A 317 -15.81 31.25 14.01
C GLU A 317 -16.13 30.66 15.39
N LEU A 318 -16.51 31.49 16.37
CA LEU A 318 -16.81 31.00 17.72
C LEU A 318 -18.14 30.22 17.74
N THR A 319 -19.14 30.72 17.02
CA THR A 319 -20.44 30.04 16.87
C THR A 319 -20.29 28.70 16.15
N ALA A 320 -19.54 28.65 15.05
CA ALA A 320 -19.27 27.43 14.29
C ALA A 320 -18.54 26.38 15.15
N LYS A 321 -17.53 26.79 15.93
CA LYS A 321 -16.80 25.89 16.85
C LYS A 321 -17.72 25.28 17.91
N ARG A 322 -18.61 26.07 18.51
CA ARG A 322 -19.59 25.59 19.50
C ARG A 322 -20.63 24.68 18.86
N ALA A 323 -21.09 25.01 17.66
CA ALA A 323 -22.04 24.20 16.91
C ALA A 323 -21.48 22.81 16.62
N LEU A 324 -20.22 22.72 16.15
CA LEU A 324 -19.54 21.44 15.92
C LEU A 324 -19.45 20.59 17.20
N TYR A 325 -18.95 21.16 18.31
CA TYR A 325 -18.88 20.44 19.59
C TYR A 325 -20.24 19.89 20.01
N ASN A 326 -21.27 20.73 20.00
CA ASN A 326 -22.61 20.34 20.38
C ASN A 326 -23.18 19.26 19.45
N ARG A 327 -22.91 19.37 18.14
CA ARG A 327 -23.35 18.40 17.12
C ARG A 327 -22.73 17.03 17.34
N LEU A 328 -21.43 16.97 17.64
CA LEU A 328 -20.74 15.71 17.94
C LEU A 328 -21.21 15.13 19.27
N ARG A 329 -21.29 15.95 20.31
CA ARG A 329 -21.80 15.51 21.62
C ARG A 329 -23.23 14.97 21.53
N ALA A 330 -24.09 15.58 20.71
CA ALA A 330 -25.48 15.15 20.53
C ALA A 330 -25.62 13.81 19.79
N ALA A 331 -24.64 13.45 18.97
CA ALA A 331 -24.62 12.16 18.27
C ALA A 331 -24.44 10.97 19.23
N ILE A 332 -23.75 11.19 20.36
CA ILE A 332 -23.46 10.14 21.34
C ILE A 332 -24.77 9.63 21.97
N PRO A 333 -25.01 8.31 22.00
CA PRO A 333 -26.23 7.71 22.52
C PRO A 333 -26.61 8.21 23.92
N LYS A 334 -27.83 8.74 24.07
CA LYS A 334 -28.35 9.24 25.36
C LYS A 334 -28.45 8.17 26.43
N ASN A 335 -28.57 6.91 26.04
CA ASN A 335 -28.58 5.75 26.92
C ASN A 335 -27.16 5.24 27.29
N SER A 336 -26.11 5.95 26.88
CA SER A 336 -24.72 5.67 27.27
C SER A 336 -24.07 6.85 28.00
N PRO A 337 -24.45 7.13 29.26
CA PRO A 337 -23.77 8.14 30.08
C PRO A 337 -22.23 7.98 30.14
N PRO A 338 -21.67 6.75 30.22
CA PRO A 338 -20.22 6.52 30.14
C PRO A 338 -19.55 7.13 28.89
N GLN A 339 -20.14 6.97 27.70
CA GLN A 339 -19.57 7.55 26.47
C GLN A 339 -19.61 9.07 26.48
N GLN A 340 -20.72 9.66 26.95
CA GLN A 340 -20.84 11.11 27.08
C GLN A 340 -19.79 11.67 28.05
N LEU A 341 -19.58 10.99 29.17
CA LEU A 341 -18.58 11.37 30.15
C LEU A 341 -17.15 11.30 29.58
N LEU A 342 -16.82 10.25 28.82
CA LEU A 342 -15.52 10.15 28.14
C LEU A 342 -15.29 11.34 27.20
N PHE A 343 -16.27 11.64 26.35
CA PHE A 343 -16.18 12.76 25.40
C PHE A 343 -16.05 14.12 26.10
N ASP A 344 -16.85 14.36 27.14
CA ASP A 344 -16.82 15.61 27.91
C ASP A 344 -15.49 15.75 28.66
N LEU A 345 -14.98 14.67 29.25
CA LEU A 345 -13.72 14.70 29.98
C LEU A 345 -12.50 14.84 29.07
N TYR A 346 -12.51 14.27 27.86
CA TYR A 346 -11.45 14.51 26.87
C TYR A 346 -11.23 16.01 26.65
N HIS A 347 -12.32 16.74 26.36
CA HIS A 347 -12.25 18.19 26.14
C HIS A 347 -11.87 18.95 27.41
N LYS A 348 -12.36 18.51 28.58
CA LYS A 348 -12.04 19.13 29.87
C LYS A 348 -10.57 18.96 30.27
N ILE A 349 -9.99 17.78 30.06
CA ILE A 349 -8.61 17.44 30.45
C ILE A 349 -7.62 18.27 29.63
N HIS A 350 -7.86 18.39 28.33
CA HIS A 350 -6.91 19.04 27.43
C HIS A 350 -7.15 20.54 27.25
N GLY A 351 -8.37 21.03 27.49
CA GLY A 351 -8.70 22.46 27.53
C GLY A 351 -8.20 23.21 26.29
N ASP A 352 -7.36 24.22 26.51
CA ASP A 352 -6.82 25.09 25.44
C ASP A 352 -5.92 24.34 24.44
N ARG A 353 -5.48 23.12 24.75
CA ARG A 353 -4.67 22.28 23.85
C ARG A 353 -5.48 21.46 22.86
N VAL A 354 -6.78 21.28 23.11
CA VAL A 354 -7.68 20.49 22.24
C VAL A 354 -7.54 20.83 20.75
N PRO A 355 -7.43 22.11 20.31
CA PRO A 355 -7.29 22.45 18.89
C PRO A 355 -6.15 21.71 18.17
N ASP A 356 -5.04 21.44 18.85
CA ASP A 356 -3.85 20.85 18.25
C ASP A 356 -3.73 19.34 18.48
N LEU A 357 -4.68 18.76 19.22
CA LEU A 357 -4.78 17.32 19.48
C LEU A 357 -5.73 16.64 18.48
N PRO A 358 -5.63 15.31 18.30
CA PRO A 358 -6.55 14.56 17.46
C PRO A 358 -8.02 14.80 17.84
N ALA A 359 -8.88 14.97 16.84
CA ALA A 359 -10.31 15.05 17.08
C ALA A 359 -10.84 13.72 17.62
N LEU A 360 -11.62 13.77 18.70
CA LEU A 360 -12.34 12.61 19.22
C LEU A 360 -13.68 12.51 18.50
N LEU A 361 -13.76 11.63 17.49
CA LEU A 361 -14.90 11.49 16.60
C LEU A 361 -15.88 10.44 17.16
N PRO A 362 -17.12 10.81 17.53
CA PRO A 362 -18.10 9.85 18.02
C PRO A 362 -18.84 9.12 16.89
N GLU A 363 -19.35 7.93 17.20
CA GLU A 363 -20.32 7.18 16.37
C GLU A 363 -19.86 7.00 14.92
N VAL A 364 -18.71 6.35 14.74
CA VAL A 364 -18.04 6.24 13.44
C VAL A 364 -18.48 4.95 12.74
N TRP A 365 -19.04 5.07 11.54
CA TRP A 365 -19.55 3.94 10.76
C TRP A 365 -18.62 3.50 9.64
N LEU A 366 -17.70 4.37 9.23
CA LEU A 366 -16.77 4.06 8.17
C LEU A 366 -15.45 4.80 8.37
N HIS A 367 -14.39 4.02 8.48
CA HIS A 367 -13.03 4.43 8.16
C HIS A 367 -12.52 3.45 7.10
N TRP A 368 -12.34 3.93 5.88
CA TRP A 368 -12.03 3.08 4.73
C TRP A 368 -10.60 2.53 4.80
N ASP A 369 -10.44 1.24 4.51
CA ASP A 369 -9.17 0.61 4.13
C ASP A 369 -9.36 -0.19 2.84
N HIS A 370 -8.67 0.25 1.77
CA HIS A 370 -8.77 -0.31 0.42
C HIS A 370 -8.47 -1.82 0.39
N LYS A 371 -7.57 -2.30 1.26
CA LYS A 371 -7.20 -3.72 1.34
C LYS A 371 -8.35 -4.59 1.84
N THR A 372 -9.13 -4.09 2.79
CA THR A 372 -10.22 -4.85 3.40
C THR A 372 -11.39 -5.08 2.41
N VAL A 373 -11.64 -4.11 1.53
CA VAL A 373 -12.69 -4.17 0.50
C VAL A 373 -12.30 -5.13 -0.62
N ALA A 374 -11.05 -5.03 -1.09
CA ALA A 374 -10.53 -5.94 -2.10
C ALA A 374 -10.56 -7.39 -1.63
N ALA A 375 -10.24 -7.68 -0.37
CA ALA A 375 -10.15 -9.05 0.14
C ALA A 375 -11.51 -9.69 0.52
N ARG A 376 -12.49 -8.90 0.97
CA ARG A 376 -13.70 -9.44 1.65
C ARG A 376 -15.04 -8.83 1.20
N GLY A 377 -15.02 -7.92 0.22
CA GLY A 377 -16.21 -7.23 -0.30
C GLY A 377 -16.66 -6.05 0.57
N ALA A 378 -17.12 -4.97 -0.06
CA ALA A 378 -17.53 -3.75 0.65
C ALA A 378 -18.66 -3.98 1.68
N GLN A 379 -19.57 -4.93 1.42
CA GLN A 379 -20.66 -5.28 2.33
C GLN A 379 -20.20 -5.81 3.71
N ALA A 380 -19.00 -6.37 3.82
CA ALA A 380 -18.47 -6.85 5.10
C ALA A 380 -18.07 -5.71 6.06
N LEU A 381 -17.97 -4.47 5.56
CA LEU A 381 -17.61 -3.27 6.33
C LEU A 381 -18.82 -2.37 6.67
N LEU A 382 -19.92 -2.47 5.92
CA LEU A 382 -21.11 -1.59 6.00
C LEU A 382 -22.02 -1.86 7.23
N GLY A 383 -21.46 -2.34 8.34
CA GLY A 383 -22.26 -2.77 9.49
C GLY A 383 -21.66 -2.58 10.87
N GLN A 384 -20.42 -2.09 10.99
CA GLN A 384 -19.74 -1.95 12.28
C GLN A 384 -19.59 -0.47 12.64
N ARG A 385 -20.11 -0.11 13.81
CA ARG A 385 -19.99 1.21 14.41
C ARG A 385 -18.93 1.17 15.50
N MET A 386 -18.03 2.14 15.50
CA MET A 386 -17.06 2.39 16.58
C MET A 386 -17.60 3.51 17.46
N ASP A 387 -17.49 3.38 18.79
CA ASP A 387 -17.96 4.43 19.70
C ASP A 387 -17.17 5.72 19.52
N PHE A 388 -15.82 5.63 19.48
CA PHE A 388 -14.96 6.76 19.15
C PHE A 388 -13.75 6.38 18.28
N LEU A 389 -13.33 7.32 17.42
CA LEU A 389 -12.11 7.25 16.63
C LEU A 389 -11.26 8.51 16.82
N MET A 390 -9.96 8.34 16.97
CA MET A 390 -8.95 9.39 16.76
C MET A 390 -8.01 8.99 15.63
N LEU A 391 -7.65 9.97 14.82
CA LEU A 391 -6.67 9.81 13.73
C LEU A 391 -5.45 10.64 14.07
N GLY A 392 -4.33 9.99 14.38
CA GLY A 392 -3.10 10.62 14.85
C GLY A 392 -1.94 10.55 13.86
N PRO A 393 -0.77 11.09 14.24
CA PRO A 393 0.47 11.05 13.45
C PRO A 393 0.85 9.65 12.96
N GLY A 394 1.46 9.60 11.78
CA GLY A 394 1.90 8.37 11.12
C GLY A 394 0.74 7.39 10.89
N HIS A 395 -0.44 7.88 10.48
CA HIS A 395 -1.62 7.05 10.21
C HIS A 395 -2.12 6.22 11.40
N ALA A 396 -1.86 6.66 12.64
CA ALA A 396 -2.39 6.01 13.82
C ALA A 396 -3.93 6.06 13.80
N ARG A 397 -4.59 4.90 13.99
CA ARG A 397 -6.05 4.76 14.02
C ARG A 397 -6.44 4.22 15.39
N ILE A 398 -6.86 5.11 16.28
CA ILE A 398 -7.09 4.79 17.67
C ILE A 398 -8.59 4.71 17.91
N VAL A 399 -9.07 3.54 18.33
CA VAL A 399 -10.48 3.29 18.62
C VAL A 399 -10.64 3.21 20.13
N LEU A 400 -11.58 4.00 20.66
CA LEU A 400 -12.00 3.90 22.06
C LEU A 400 -13.42 3.34 22.08
N GLU A 401 -13.60 2.20 22.73
CA GLU A 401 -14.89 1.54 22.92
C GLU A 401 -15.30 1.63 24.39
N VAL A 402 -16.59 1.87 24.64
CA VAL A 402 -17.12 1.92 26.01
C VAL A 402 -18.11 0.80 26.23
N ASP A 403 -17.69 -0.19 27.01
CA ASP A 403 -18.40 -1.45 27.19
C ASP A 403 -19.48 -1.38 28.27
N GLY A 404 -20.74 -1.33 27.83
CA GLY A 404 -21.92 -1.43 28.70
C GLY A 404 -22.40 -2.88 28.92
N VAL A 405 -23.46 -3.04 29.72
CA VAL A 405 -24.08 -4.35 30.01
C VAL A 405 -24.51 -5.09 28.74
N ASN A 406 -24.93 -4.35 27.71
CA ASN A 406 -25.36 -4.90 26.42
C ASN A 406 -24.20 -5.56 25.63
N HIS A 407 -22.94 -5.36 26.04
CA HIS A 407 -21.78 -5.95 25.36
C HIS A 407 -21.39 -7.33 25.89
N TYR A 408 -22.00 -7.77 26.99
CA TYR A 408 -21.77 -9.12 27.55
C TYR A 408 -23.05 -9.78 28.07
N ALA A 409 -24.20 -9.10 28.06
CA ALA A 409 -25.48 -9.64 28.49
C ALA A 409 -26.51 -9.69 27.34
N ASN A 410 -27.43 -10.65 27.40
CA ASN A 410 -28.54 -10.77 26.45
C ASN A 410 -29.65 -9.74 26.72
N ALA A 411 -30.69 -9.72 25.89
CA ALA A 411 -31.83 -8.80 26.03
C ALA A 411 -32.58 -8.92 27.38
N ALA A 412 -32.39 -10.02 28.11
CA ALA A 412 -32.93 -10.23 29.46
C ALA A 412 -31.94 -9.84 30.58
N GLY A 413 -30.83 -9.16 30.24
CA GLY A 413 -29.82 -8.70 31.19
C GLY A 413 -28.91 -9.80 31.76
N ARG A 414 -28.96 -11.03 31.22
CA ARG A 414 -28.14 -12.15 31.70
C ARG A 414 -26.82 -12.26 30.93
N PRO A 415 -25.69 -12.53 31.60
CA PRO A 415 -24.41 -12.75 30.93
C PRO A 415 -24.50 -13.80 29.82
N SER A 416 -23.86 -13.54 28.69
CA SER A 416 -23.91 -14.35 27.48
C SER A 416 -22.50 -14.55 26.91
N PRO A 417 -21.90 -15.74 27.06
CA PRO A 417 -20.61 -16.07 26.47
C PRO A 417 -20.57 -15.87 24.95
N ALA A 418 -21.71 -16.06 24.26
CA ALA A 418 -21.80 -15.86 22.82
C ALA A 418 -21.70 -14.37 22.43
N ILE A 419 -22.29 -13.45 23.21
CA ILE A 419 -22.16 -12.01 22.97
C ILE A 419 -20.71 -11.57 23.23
N TYR A 420 -20.14 -12.02 24.33
CA TYR A 420 -18.73 -11.77 24.66
C TYR A 420 -17.77 -12.27 23.56
N ALA A 421 -17.94 -13.51 23.09
CA ALA A 421 -17.11 -14.09 22.04
C ALA A 421 -17.17 -13.30 20.72
N ARG A 422 -18.36 -12.78 20.36
CA ARG A 422 -18.53 -11.92 19.18
C ARG A 422 -17.79 -10.59 19.34
N GLN A 423 -17.83 -9.97 20.53
CA GLN A 423 -17.07 -8.74 20.79
C GLN A 423 -15.55 -8.98 20.76
N ALA A 424 -15.08 -10.07 21.36
CA ALA A 424 -13.67 -10.46 21.29
C ALA A 424 -13.22 -10.78 19.85
N GLN A 425 -14.10 -11.34 19.02
CA GLN A 425 -13.83 -11.51 17.59
C GLN A 425 -13.74 -10.16 16.87
N HIS A 426 -14.64 -9.23 17.17
CA HIS A 426 -14.65 -7.90 16.57
C HIS A 426 -13.38 -7.11 16.91
N ASP A 427 -12.95 -7.10 18.17
CA ASP A 427 -11.70 -6.47 18.61
C ASP A 427 -10.49 -7.03 17.84
N ARG A 428 -10.38 -8.35 17.73
CA ARG A 428 -9.32 -8.99 16.92
C ARG A 428 -9.37 -8.55 15.46
N GLN A 429 -10.57 -8.44 14.87
CA GLN A 429 -10.72 -7.98 13.49
C GLN A 429 -10.25 -6.53 13.30
N LEU A 430 -10.57 -5.63 14.24
CA LEU A 430 -10.10 -4.24 14.22
C LEU A 430 -8.58 -4.17 14.37
N ARG A 431 -8.00 -4.89 15.33
CA ARG A 431 -6.54 -4.92 15.52
C ARG A 431 -5.80 -5.47 14.29
N LEU A 432 -6.32 -6.54 13.68
CA LEU A 432 -5.77 -7.09 12.43
C LEU A 432 -5.89 -6.12 11.23
N ARG A 433 -6.79 -5.14 11.31
CA ARG A 433 -6.94 -4.04 10.31
C ARG A 433 -6.06 -2.83 10.63
N GLY A 434 -5.20 -2.91 11.65
CA GLY A 434 -4.27 -1.84 12.03
C GLY A 434 -4.87 -0.75 12.91
N TYR A 435 -5.97 -1.04 13.62
CA TYR A 435 -6.48 -0.15 14.66
C TYR A 435 -5.89 -0.50 16.02
N ASP A 436 -5.54 0.52 16.78
CA ASP A 436 -5.24 0.40 18.20
C ASP A 436 -6.54 0.55 18.99
N VAL A 437 -7.05 -0.56 19.52
CA VAL A 437 -8.34 -0.62 20.21
C VAL A 437 -8.15 -0.62 21.71
N TYR A 438 -8.75 0.36 22.38
CA TYR A 438 -8.80 0.49 23.83
C TYR A 438 -10.25 0.45 24.31
N ARG A 439 -10.51 -0.37 25.32
CA ARG A 439 -11.86 -0.60 25.87
C ARG A 439 -11.93 -0.09 27.30
N PHE A 440 -12.97 0.66 27.61
CA PHE A 440 -13.32 1.07 28.96
C PHE A 440 -14.60 0.35 29.37
N GLY A 441 -14.58 -0.37 30.48
CA GLY A 441 -15.80 -0.85 31.09
C GLY A 441 -16.65 0.33 31.54
N GLY A 442 -17.96 0.30 31.28
CA GLY A 442 -18.86 1.38 31.68
C GLY A 442 -18.84 1.67 33.18
N ALA A 443 -18.42 0.71 34.01
CA ALA A 443 -18.21 0.88 35.45
C ALA A 443 -17.02 1.79 35.80
N GLU A 444 -16.04 1.92 34.91
CA GLU A 444 -14.88 2.82 35.07
C GLU A 444 -15.28 4.29 34.85
N LEU A 445 -16.41 4.52 34.17
CA LEU A 445 -16.87 5.82 33.68
C LEU A 445 -18.22 6.23 34.29
N ILE A 446 -18.36 6.05 35.62
CA ILE A 446 -19.57 6.43 36.37
C ILE A 446 -19.30 7.67 37.23
N ASP A 447 -18.23 7.64 38.05
CA ASP A 447 -17.89 8.72 38.97
C ASP A 447 -17.03 9.77 38.24
N PRO A 448 -17.46 11.04 38.11
CA PRO A 448 -16.72 12.03 37.33
C PRO A 448 -15.31 12.31 37.84
N GLY A 449 -15.07 12.21 39.16
CA GLY A 449 -13.76 12.48 39.75
C GLY A 449 -12.75 11.36 39.43
N LYS A 450 -13.15 10.10 39.64
CA LYS A 450 -12.34 8.92 39.28
C LYS A 450 -12.13 8.81 37.78
N SER A 451 -13.18 9.08 37.00
CA SER A 451 -13.11 9.05 35.53
C SER A 451 -12.15 10.10 34.99
N LEU A 452 -12.12 11.30 35.59
CA LEU A 452 -11.18 12.36 35.20
C LEU A 452 -9.72 11.91 35.43
N ALA A 453 -9.41 11.36 36.59
CA ALA A 453 -8.06 10.90 36.90
C ALA A 453 -7.61 9.75 35.96
N LEU A 454 -8.48 8.76 35.77
CA LEU A 454 -8.24 7.61 34.89
C LEU A 454 -8.00 8.05 33.44
N LEU A 455 -8.86 8.91 32.90
CA LEU A 455 -8.73 9.37 31.52
C LEU A 455 -7.54 10.31 31.33
N ALA A 456 -7.19 11.14 32.32
CA ALA A 456 -6.02 12.00 32.24
C ALA A 456 -4.72 11.18 32.16
N GLU A 457 -4.59 10.14 32.99
CA GLU A 457 -3.47 9.20 32.94
C GLU A 457 -3.44 8.44 31.61
N PHE A 458 -4.58 7.89 31.20
CA PHE A 458 -4.70 7.16 29.95
C PHE A 458 -4.31 8.00 28.73
N PHE A 459 -4.85 9.21 28.58
CA PHE A 459 -4.53 10.06 27.43
C PHE A 459 -3.08 10.52 27.44
N GLY A 460 -2.47 10.72 28.61
CA GLY A 460 -1.03 10.94 28.73
C GLY A 460 -0.21 9.81 28.11
N ALA A 461 -0.45 8.58 28.55
CA ALA A 461 0.27 7.41 28.04
C ALA A 461 -0.06 7.10 26.56
N LEU A 462 -1.32 7.30 26.15
CA LEU A 462 -1.76 7.12 24.78
C LEU A 462 -1.00 8.08 23.85
N PHE A 463 -0.93 9.35 24.20
CA PHE A 463 -0.29 10.36 23.36
C PHE A 463 1.22 10.18 23.31
N GLU A 464 1.86 9.78 24.40
CA GLU A 464 3.27 9.38 24.38
C GLU A 464 3.51 8.21 23.42
N ARG A 465 2.72 7.14 23.52
CA ARG A 465 2.82 5.96 22.63
C ARG A 465 2.65 6.30 21.15
N HIS A 466 1.80 7.28 20.84
CA HIS A 466 1.49 7.68 19.47
C HIS A 466 2.26 8.92 18.99
N SER A 467 3.23 9.40 19.78
CA SER A 467 4.03 10.60 19.48
C SER A 467 3.18 11.85 19.20
N ILE A 468 2.10 12.01 19.96
CA ILE A 468 1.23 13.19 19.95
C ILE A 468 1.76 14.15 21.03
N GLY A 469 2.11 15.38 20.64
CA GLY A 469 2.59 16.41 21.56
C GLY A 469 1.48 16.91 22.48
N LEU A 470 1.76 16.97 23.79
CA LEU A 470 0.88 17.51 24.83
C LEU A 470 1.27 18.91 25.26
#